data_AF-Q8T372-F1
#
_entry.id   AF-Q8T372-F1
#
_cell.length_a   1.000
_cell.length_b   1.000
_cell.length_c   1.000
_cell.angle_alpha   90.00
_cell.angle_beta   90.00
_cell.angle_gamma   90.00
#
_symmetry.space_group_name_H-M   'P 1'
#
loop_
_entity.id
_entity.type
_entity.pdbx_description
1 polymer ?
#
loop_
_entity_poly.entity_id
_entity_poly.type
_entity_poly.pdbx_seq_one_letter_code
_entity_poly.pdbx_strand_id
1 'polypeptide(L)'
;IMFMEKNYPDMLNHLSTCKSPQGMLGALIKGYWAKNIKKMDPKDIVSVSIMPCTAKKAEKERPQLRGDEGYKDVDYILTTRELAKMLKQSNIDLGKMEPTPFDKVMSEGTGAAVIFGVT
;
A
#
# COMPACT_ATOMS: atom_id res chain seq x y z
N ILE A 1 -13.94 -6.13 3.45
CA ILE A 1 -13.81 -7.56 3.09
C ILE A 1 -14.16 -8.46 4.28
N MET A 2 -13.46 -8.41 5.42
CA MET A 2 -13.75 -9.29 6.57
C MET A 2 -15.21 -9.32 7.04
N PHE A 3 -15.90 -8.17 7.01
CA PHE A 3 -17.32 -8.11 7.34
C PHE A 3 -18.17 -8.98 6.40
N MET A 4 -17.91 -8.92 5.09
CA MET A 4 -18.64 -9.71 4.11
C MET A 4 -18.27 -11.19 4.20
N GLU A 5 -16.99 -11.54 4.34
CA GLU A 5 -16.55 -12.93 4.51
C GLU A 5 -17.19 -13.62 5.71
N LYS A 6 -17.40 -12.89 6.80
CA LYS A 6 -17.98 -13.45 8.04
C LYS A 6 -19.51 -13.50 8.04
N ASN A 7 -20.16 -12.48 7.50
CA ASN A 7 -21.60 -12.30 7.66
C ASN A 7 -22.40 -12.59 6.38
N TYR A 8 -21.76 -12.55 5.21
CA TYR A 8 -22.40 -12.71 3.90
C TYR A 8 -21.50 -13.48 2.92
N PRO A 9 -21.10 -14.73 3.24
CA PRO A 9 -20.19 -15.51 2.39
C PRO A 9 -20.75 -15.76 0.98
N ASP A 10 -22.08 -15.91 0.86
CA ASP A 10 -22.75 -16.14 -0.42
C ASP A 10 -22.64 -14.93 -1.37
N MET A 11 -22.33 -13.74 -0.84
CA MET A 11 -22.18 -12.50 -1.60
C MET A 11 -20.75 -12.25 -2.09
N LEU A 12 -19.78 -13.11 -1.76
CA LEU A 12 -18.37 -12.88 -2.08
C LEU A 12 -18.12 -12.77 -3.59
N ASN A 13 -18.89 -13.48 -4.42
CA ASN A 13 -18.78 -13.42 -5.88
C ASN A 13 -19.25 -12.09 -6.48
N HIS A 14 -19.88 -11.22 -5.69
CA HIS A 14 -20.28 -9.87 -6.12
C HIS A 14 -19.26 -8.79 -5.75
N LEU A 15 -18.22 -9.12 -4.98
CA LEU A 15 -17.14 -8.19 -4.74
C LEU A 15 -16.33 -7.95 -6.01
N SER A 16 -15.90 -6.71 -6.19
CA SER A 16 -14.90 -6.40 -7.22
C SER A 16 -13.68 -7.29 -7.03
N THR A 17 -13.20 -7.86 -8.13
CA THR A 17 -11.97 -8.66 -8.18
C THR A 17 -10.71 -7.81 -8.03
N CYS A 18 -10.85 -6.49 -8.06
CA CYS A 18 -9.76 -5.55 -7.88
C CYS A 18 -9.09 -5.71 -6.51
N LYS A 19 -7.75 -5.76 -6.52
CA LYS A 19 -6.95 -5.47 -5.32
C LYS A 19 -7.26 -4.05 -4.83
N SER A 20 -7.00 -3.77 -3.55
CA SER A 20 -7.07 -2.39 -3.08
C SER A 20 -5.92 -1.55 -3.64
N PRO A 21 -6.00 -0.20 -3.60
CA PRO A 21 -4.95 0.67 -4.14
C PRO A 21 -3.54 0.36 -3.62
N GLN A 22 -3.39 0.04 -2.33
CA GLN A 22 -2.09 -0.36 -1.77
C GLN A 22 -1.56 -1.68 -2.34
N GLY A 23 -2.46 -2.64 -2.58
CA GLY A 23 -2.10 -3.96 -3.09
C GLY A 23 -1.77 -3.88 -4.58
N MET A 24 -2.51 -3.07 -5.33
CA MET A 24 -2.21 -2.76 -6.72
C MET A 24 -0.84 -2.10 -6.86
N LEU A 25 -0.58 -1.03 -6.10
CA LEU A 25 0.70 -0.34 -6.18
C LEU A 25 1.88 -1.23 -5.71
N GLY A 26 1.70 -1.98 -4.62
CA GLY A 26 2.72 -2.93 -4.16
C GLY A 26 3.08 -3.99 -5.20
N ALA A 27 2.07 -4.57 -5.86
CA ALA A 27 2.27 -5.52 -6.95
C ALA A 27 2.97 -4.88 -8.15
N LEU A 28 2.65 -3.63 -8.49
CA LEU A 28 3.32 -2.90 -9.57
C LEU A 28 4.78 -2.58 -9.25
N ILE A 29 5.08 -2.19 -8.01
CA ILE A 29 6.45 -1.90 -7.55
C ILE A 29 7.31 -3.15 -7.63
N LYS A 30 6.87 -4.25 -7.01
CA LYS A 30 7.65 -5.49 -6.95
C LYS A 30 7.60 -6.32 -8.24
N GLY A 31 6.57 -6.14 -9.06
CA GLY A 31 6.46 -6.78 -10.36
C GLY A 31 7.16 -5.97 -11.45
N TYR A 32 6.47 -4.95 -11.95
CA TYR A 32 6.89 -4.21 -13.12
C TYR A 32 8.09 -3.29 -12.86
N TRP A 33 8.04 -2.48 -11.80
CA TRP A 33 9.11 -1.51 -11.55
C TRP A 33 10.44 -2.19 -11.22
N ALA A 34 10.42 -3.17 -10.33
CA ALA A 34 11.59 -3.96 -9.95
C ALA A 34 12.25 -4.61 -11.18
N LYS A 35 11.47 -5.39 -11.93
CA LYS A 35 12.00 -6.25 -13.00
C LYS A 35 12.26 -5.50 -14.29
N ASN A 36 11.36 -4.60 -14.69
CA ASN A 36 11.42 -3.97 -16.00
C ASN A 36 12.19 -2.66 -15.96
N ILE A 37 12.06 -1.85 -14.91
CA ILE A 37 12.66 -0.52 -14.81
C ILE A 37 14.02 -0.57 -14.08
N LYS A 38 14.07 -1.13 -12.87
CA LYS A 38 15.27 -1.12 -12.03
C LYS A 38 16.21 -2.31 -12.25
N LYS A 39 15.74 -3.38 -12.88
CA LYS A 39 16.47 -4.65 -13.04
C LYS A 39 16.95 -5.21 -11.70
N MET A 40 16.08 -5.16 -10.68
CA MET A 40 16.34 -5.61 -9.32
C MET A 40 15.45 -6.81 -8.98
N ASP A 41 15.96 -7.71 -8.12
CA ASP A 41 15.20 -8.81 -7.57
C ASP A 41 14.17 -8.28 -6.56
N PRO A 42 12.87 -8.64 -6.66
CA PRO A 42 11.84 -8.17 -5.74
C PRO A 42 12.11 -8.50 -4.26
N LYS A 43 12.95 -9.50 -3.96
CA LYS A 43 13.37 -9.81 -2.59
C LYS A 43 14.18 -8.70 -1.93
N ASP A 44 14.85 -7.87 -2.73
CA ASP A 44 15.71 -6.78 -2.28
C ASP A 44 14.90 -5.49 -2.07
N ILE A 45 13.58 -5.53 -2.28
CA ILE A 45 12.68 -4.39 -2.14
C ILE A 45 11.80 -4.55 -0.90
N VAL A 46 11.86 -3.54 -0.02
CA VAL A 46 10.92 -3.37 1.10
C VAL A 46 9.88 -2.31 0.75
N SER A 47 8.64 -2.76 0.60
CA SER A 47 7.45 -1.94 0.35
C SER A 47 6.77 -1.58 1.67
N VAL A 48 6.75 -0.29 2.00
CA VAL A 48 6.11 0.26 3.20
C VAL A 48 4.95 1.16 2.78
N SER A 49 3.77 0.92 3.33
CA SER A 49 2.59 1.75 3.07
C SER A 49 2.12 2.47 4.32
N ILE A 50 1.81 3.76 4.18
CA ILE A 50 1.28 4.60 5.26
C ILE A 50 -0.24 4.70 5.10
N MET A 51 -0.99 4.28 6.12
CA MET A 51 -2.44 4.11 6.02
C MET A 51 -3.17 4.77 7.20
N PRO A 52 -4.35 5.36 6.98
CA PRO A 52 -5.21 5.81 8.08
C PRO A 52 -5.97 4.64 8.76
N CYS A 53 -5.75 3.40 8.31
CA CYS A 53 -6.55 2.23 8.70
C CYS A 53 -5.69 1.12 9.30
N THR A 54 -6.16 0.52 10.41
CA THR A 54 -5.51 -0.63 11.05
C THR A 54 -5.78 -1.94 10.32
N ALA A 55 -6.95 -2.11 9.69
CA ALA A 55 -7.32 -3.33 8.98
C ALA A 55 -6.40 -3.63 7.79
N LYS A 56 -5.74 -2.60 7.23
CA LYS A 56 -4.74 -2.73 6.17
C LYS A 56 -3.55 -3.60 6.58
N LYS A 57 -3.22 -3.66 7.88
CA LYS A 57 -2.20 -4.58 8.42
C LYS A 57 -2.58 -6.05 8.25
N ALA A 58 -3.86 -6.39 8.47
CA ALA A 58 -4.35 -7.75 8.24
C ALA A 58 -4.52 -8.04 6.75
N GLU A 59 -4.88 -7.02 5.96
CA GLU A 59 -5.01 -7.16 4.52
C GLU A 59 -3.70 -7.61 3.86
N LYS A 60 -2.56 -6.97 4.18
CA LYS A 60 -1.26 -7.33 3.57
C LYS A 60 -0.77 -8.76 3.87
N GLU A 61 -1.33 -9.42 4.89
CA GLU A 61 -0.97 -10.80 5.25
C GLU A 61 -1.73 -11.85 4.44
N ARG A 62 -2.71 -11.43 3.63
CA ARG A 62 -3.54 -12.32 2.81
C ARG A 62 -2.69 -13.04 1.76
N PRO A 63 -2.80 -14.38 1.62
CA PRO A 63 -2.02 -15.14 0.63
C PRO A 63 -2.19 -14.65 -0.81
N GLN A 64 -3.38 -14.16 -1.18
CA GLN A 64 -3.67 -13.61 -2.50
C GLN A 64 -3.02 -12.25 -2.80
N LEU A 65 -2.43 -11.59 -1.80
CA LEU A 65 -1.66 -10.35 -1.96
C LEU A 65 -0.16 -10.62 -2.01
N ARG A 66 0.19 -11.71 -2.68
CA ARG A 66 1.55 -12.10 -3.01
C ARG A 66 1.67 -12.16 -4.53
N GLY A 67 2.77 -11.65 -5.07
CA GLY A 67 3.10 -11.80 -6.49
C GLY A 67 3.43 -13.25 -6.83
N ASP A 68 3.66 -13.54 -8.11
CA ASP A 68 3.94 -14.88 -8.61
C ASP A 68 5.16 -15.55 -7.95
N GLU A 69 6.10 -14.76 -7.45
CA GLU A 69 7.30 -15.21 -6.75
C GLU A 69 7.06 -15.49 -5.25
N GLY A 70 5.82 -15.33 -4.77
CA GLY A 70 5.43 -15.59 -3.38
C GLY A 70 5.75 -14.47 -2.39
N TYR A 71 6.41 -13.39 -2.83
CA TYR A 71 6.67 -12.20 -2.01
C TYR A 71 5.40 -11.41 -1.78
N LYS A 72 5.26 -10.84 -0.58
CA LYS A 72 4.16 -9.92 -0.25
C LYS A 72 4.25 -8.67 -1.14
N ASP A 73 3.11 -8.24 -1.67
CA ASP A 73 3.00 -6.98 -2.42
C ASP A 73 3.39 -5.77 -1.53
N VAL A 74 3.06 -5.84 -0.24
CA VAL A 74 3.40 -4.82 0.77
C VAL A 74 3.96 -5.50 2.03
N ASP A 75 5.15 -5.10 2.46
CA ASP A 75 5.84 -5.74 3.59
C ASP A 75 5.39 -5.16 4.93
N TYR A 76 5.27 -3.83 5.02
CA TYR A 76 4.92 -3.13 6.25
C TYR A 76 3.81 -2.12 6.03
N ILE A 77 2.94 -2.00 7.02
CA ILE A 77 1.92 -0.96 7.08
C ILE A 77 2.14 -0.17 8.35
N LEU A 78 2.36 1.14 8.21
CA LEU A 78 2.35 2.07 9.33
C LEU A 78 1.05 2.85 9.31
N THR A 79 0.45 3.01 10.48
CA THR A 79 -0.65 3.95 10.63
C THR A 79 -0.12 5.39 10.62
N THR A 80 -0.98 6.35 10.31
CA THR A 80 -0.64 7.79 10.43
C THR A 80 -0.08 8.13 11.83
N ARG A 81 -0.60 7.50 12.88
CA ARG A 81 -0.11 7.68 14.26
C ARG A 81 1.28 7.10 14.49
N GLU A 82 1.58 5.93 13.90
CA GLU A 82 2.89 5.30 14.01
C GLU A 82 3.95 6.11 13.26
N LEU A 83 3.62 6.60 12.05
CA LEU A 83 4.51 7.51 11.32
C LEU A 83 4.75 8.80 12.12
N ALA A 84 3.70 9.43 12.64
CA ALA A 84 3.84 10.64 13.45
C ALA A 84 4.72 10.42 14.70
N LYS A 85 4.62 9.25 15.34
CA LYS A 85 5.50 8.89 16.47
C LYS A 85 6.95 8.75 16.01
N MET A 86 7.19 8.05 14.90
CA MET A 86 8.53 7.85 14.33
C MET A 86 9.20 9.18 13.99
N LEU A 87 8.47 10.10 13.34
CA LEU A 87 8.98 11.43 13.00
C LEU A 87 9.37 12.23 14.24
N LYS A 88 8.54 12.22 15.29
CA LYS A 88 8.85 12.88 16.57
C LYS A 88 10.09 12.28 17.25
N GLN A 89 10.23 10.95 17.23
CA GLN A 89 11.39 10.26 17.79
C GLN A 89 12.68 10.57 17.03
N SER A 90 12.57 10.83 15.72
CA SER A 90 13.70 11.24 14.87
C SER A 90 13.94 12.75 14.86
N ASN A 91 13.24 13.52 15.70
CA ASN A 91 13.32 14.99 15.75
C ASN A 91 13.04 15.68 14.38
N ILE A 92 12.12 15.11 13.60
CA ILE A 92 11.69 15.64 12.30
C ILE A 92 10.39 16.43 12.46
N ASP A 93 10.41 17.70 12.05
CA ASP A 93 9.27 18.62 12.07
C ASP A 93 8.78 18.91 10.65
N LEU A 94 7.74 18.19 10.21
CA LEU A 94 7.16 18.34 8.87
C LEU A 94 6.67 19.79 8.58
N GLY A 95 6.31 20.56 9.61
CA GLY A 95 5.83 21.94 9.44
C GLY A 95 6.92 22.93 9.07
N LYS A 96 8.20 22.54 9.22
CA LYS A 96 9.38 23.36 8.89
C LYS A 96 10.12 22.89 7.64
N MET A 97 9.63 21.84 7.00
CA MET A 97 10.26 21.26 5.81
C MET A 97 9.69 21.91 4.56
N GLU A 98 10.58 22.18 3.60
CA GLU A 98 10.16 22.60 2.27
C GLU A 98 9.49 21.43 1.53
N PRO A 99 8.38 21.68 0.80
CA PRO A 99 7.76 20.68 -0.04
C PRO A 99 8.75 20.13 -1.07
N THR A 100 8.75 18.82 -1.26
CA THR A 100 9.55 18.15 -2.28
C THR A 100 8.66 17.32 -3.19
N PRO A 101 9.01 17.18 -4.48
CA PRO A 101 8.25 16.33 -5.38
C PRO A 101 8.39 14.86 -4.98
N PHE A 102 7.33 14.08 -5.24
CA PHE A 102 7.39 12.63 -5.15
C PHE A 102 8.32 12.04 -6.24
N ASP A 103 8.75 10.79 -6.04
CA ASP A 103 9.49 10.05 -7.05
C ASP A 103 8.72 9.98 -8.36
N LYS A 104 9.35 10.23 -9.51
CA LYS A 104 8.66 10.27 -10.81
C LYS A 104 7.95 8.97 -11.22
N VAL A 105 8.27 7.84 -10.59
CA VAL A 105 7.70 6.55 -10.96
C VAL A 105 6.47 6.26 -10.12
N MET A 106 5.31 6.16 -10.78
CA MET A 106 4.01 5.83 -10.16
C MET A 106 3.52 6.87 -9.12
N SER A 107 3.98 8.11 -9.18
CA SER A 107 3.53 9.21 -8.29
C SER A 107 2.37 10.03 -8.84
N GLU A 108 2.04 9.89 -10.12
CA GLU A 108 0.92 10.60 -10.72
C GLU A 108 -0.41 9.98 -10.28
N GLY A 109 -1.23 10.77 -9.60
CA GLY A 109 -2.61 10.42 -9.24
C GLY A 109 -3.58 11.31 -10.00
N THR A 110 -4.61 10.72 -10.60
CA THR A 110 -5.72 11.50 -11.17
C THR A 110 -6.63 12.02 -10.04
N GLY A 111 -7.45 13.05 -10.31
CA GLY A 111 -8.33 13.63 -9.29
C GLY A 111 -9.23 12.63 -8.56
N ALA A 112 -9.67 11.56 -9.23
CA ALA A 112 -10.43 10.47 -8.64
C ALA A 112 -9.63 9.67 -7.59
N ALA A 113 -8.33 9.46 -7.81
CA ALA A 113 -7.45 8.80 -6.85
C ALA A 113 -7.19 9.68 -5.62
N VAL A 114 -7.10 11.00 -5.80
CA VAL A 114 -6.85 11.96 -4.71
C VAL A 114 -8.00 12.00 -3.71
N ILE A 115 -9.25 11.88 -4.18
CA ILE A 115 -10.43 11.95 -3.31
C ILE A 115 -10.86 10.59 -2.71
N PHE A 116 -10.12 9.51 -2.97
CA PHE A 116 -10.51 8.15 -2.57
C PHE A 116 -10.81 7.98 -1.07
N GLY A 117 -10.16 8.78 -0.22
CA GLY A 117 -10.33 8.72 1.24
C GLY A 117 -11.50 9.54 1.80
N VAL A 118 -12.30 10.19 0.94
CA VAL A 118 -13.42 11.06 1.34
C VAL A 118 -14.73 10.34 1.02
N THR A 119 -15.54 10.08 2.04
CA THR A 119 -16.88 9.47 1.95
C THR A 119 -17.82 10.16 2.90
#